data_AF-A0A944BGY7-F1
#
_entry.id   AF-A0A944BGY7-F1
#
_cell.length_a   1.000
_cell.length_b   1.000
_cell.length_c   1.000
_cell.angle_alpha   90.00
_cell.angle_beta   90.00
_cell.angle_gamma   90.00
#
_symmetry.space_group_name_H-M   'P 1'
#
loop_
_entity.id
_entity.type
_entity.pdbx_description
1 polymer ?
#
loop_
_entity_poly.entity_id
_entity_poly.type
_entity_poly.pdbx_seq_one_letter_code
_entity_poly.pdbx_strand_id
1 'polypeptide(L)'
;MKYFLLLFLLIFTPHIFGQYYDNFKDGNYSENPKWFVSDLNAMIIRNNGVYVAELTKSNEKDGTFKTTNYLTSNTEWGCSICFDNSEGINGSIDFVLSAASIYTLTAKGYFIRINTTDNSIAFLYRNEVSSEIILAKSNSCIPTGECHLTLKISNNSEKWNIEVTSQTAPIWQSTATHSSDFSSVMSGINLRSFPQGYSCIIEEIYCDKTSTPESDFSPNDIIFSEIMHKPKNGTAMPYAEWVEIYNTTEKIINLEGCGLFSSSKAGSIGSFSLQPHDYAILCSSTDA
;
A
#
# COMPACT_ATOMS: atom_id res chain seq x y z
N MET A 1 -23.24 -49.21 -8.87
CA MET A 1 -22.01 -48.76 -8.18
C MET A 1 -21.67 -47.40 -8.80
N LYS A 2 -22.17 -46.26 -8.30
CA LYS A 2 -21.69 -45.43 -7.17
C LYS A 2 -20.17 -45.17 -7.20
N TYR A 3 -19.80 -43.92 -6.83
CA TYR A 3 -18.52 -43.20 -6.90
C TYR A 3 -18.36 -42.44 -8.24
N PHE A 4 -18.92 -41.24 -8.41
CA PHE A 4 -18.65 -39.97 -7.69
C PHE A 4 -17.15 -39.64 -7.72
N LEU A 5 -16.68 -39.03 -8.82
CA LEU A 5 -15.39 -38.34 -8.82
C LEU A 5 -15.65 -36.86 -8.55
N LEU A 6 -15.35 -36.51 -7.29
CA LEU A 6 -15.50 -35.20 -6.68
C LEU A 6 -14.48 -34.23 -7.29
N LEU A 7 -15.01 -33.08 -7.70
CA LEU A 7 -14.38 -31.76 -7.83
C LEU A 7 -13.00 -31.63 -7.14
N PHE A 8 -11.96 -31.31 -7.91
CA PHE A 8 -10.81 -30.57 -7.39
C PHE A 8 -10.50 -29.43 -8.35
N LEU A 9 -11.44 -28.49 -8.43
CA LEU A 9 -11.15 -27.16 -8.95
C LEU A 9 -10.29 -26.48 -7.86
N LEU A 10 -8.97 -26.65 -7.96
CA LEU A 10 -8.02 -25.86 -7.19
C LEU A 10 -8.31 -24.40 -7.52
N ILE A 11 -8.87 -23.71 -6.54
CA ILE A 11 -9.07 -22.28 -6.52
C ILE A 11 -7.68 -21.66 -6.67
N PHE A 12 -7.28 -21.36 -7.91
CA PHE A 12 -6.17 -20.46 -8.16
C PHE A 12 -6.72 -19.07 -7.88
N THR A 13 -6.71 -18.68 -6.60
CA THR A 13 -6.83 -17.26 -6.27
C THR A 13 -5.63 -16.59 -6.94
N PRO A 14 -5.82 -15.60 -7.83
CA PRO A 14 -4.69 -14.79 -8.26
C PRO A 14 -4.16 -14.13 -7.00
N HIS A 15 -3.01 -14.61 -6.51
CA HIS A 15 -2.22 -13.81 -5.60
C HIS A 15 -1.76 -12.65 -6.45
N ILE A 16 -2.37 -11.49 -6.20
CA ILE A 16 -1.84 -10.22 -6.67
C ILE A 16 -0.38 -10.23 -6.23
N PHE A 17 0.54 -9.98 -7.17
CA PHE A 17 1.96 -9.93 -6.86
C PHE A 17 2.21 -8.70 -5.99
N GLY A 18 2.06 -8.88 -4.67
CA GLY A 18 2.77 -8.06 -3.71
C GLY A 18 4.25 -8.16 -4.01
N GLN A 19 4.94 -7.02 -3.96
CA GLN A 19 6.37 -6.96 -4.23
C GLN A 19 7.14 -7.88 -3.28
N TYR A 20 6.72 -7.91 -2.02
CA TYR A 20 7.10 -8.94 -1.05
C TYR A 20 6.12 -8.93 0.13
N TYR A 21 6.04 -10.08 0.80
CA TYR A 21 5.38 -10.26 2.08
C TYR A 21 6.23 -11.21 2.90
N ASP A 22 6.48 -10.87 4.17
CA ASP A 22 7.20 -11.75 5.08
C ASP A 22 6.62 -11.65 6.49
N ASN A 23 6.28 -12.80 7.06
CA ASN A 23 5.88 -12.96 8.46
C ASN A 23 6.78 -13.95 9.21
N PHE A 24 7.89 -14.37 8.58
CA PHE A 24 8.96 -15.21 9.12
C PHE A 24 8.52 -16.57 9.68
N LYS A 25 7.26 -16.99 9.48
CA LYS A 25 6.71 -18.26 10.00
C LYS A 25 7.41 -19.49 9.44
N ASP A 26 8.06 -19.34 8.29
CA ASP A 26 8.86 -20.36 7.63
C ASP A 26 10.27 -20.52 8.25
N GLY A 27 10.62 -19.69 9.24
CA GLY A 27 11.87 -19.81 9.97
C GLY A 27 13.08 -19.24 9.23
N ASN A 28 12.88 -18.45 8.15
CA ASN A 28 14.00 -17.90 7.39
C ASN A 28 13.79 -16.42 7.00
N TYR A 29 14.89 -15.74 6.63
CA TYR A 29 14.88 -14.40 6.03
C TYR A 29 15.76 -14.34 4.77
N SER A 30 16.37 -15.45 4.37
CA SER A 30 17.35 -15.47 3.29
C SER A 30 16.73 -15.79 1.93
N GLU A 31 15.48 -16.24 1.90
CA GLU A 31 14.79 -16.69 0.69
C GLU A 31 13.31 -16.28 0.75
N ASN A 32 12.78 -15.77 -0.36
CA ASN A 32 11.33 -15.52 -0.55
C ASN A 32 10.59 -14.78 0.58
N PRO A 33 10.91 -13.50 0.83
CA PRO A 33 11.87 -12.64 0.14
C PRO A 33 13.30 -12.76 0.70
N LYS A 34 14.30 -12.44 -0.13
CA LYS A 34 15.70 -12.40 0.31
C LYS A 34 16.02 -11.06 0.95
N TRP A 35 16.26 -11.07 2.26
CA TRP A 35 16.69 -9.89 3.00
C TRP A 35 18.22 -9.73 2.99
N PHE A 36 18.66 -8.52 2.72
CA PHE A 36 20.03 -8.04 2.83
C PHE A 36 20.21 -7.36 4.18
N VAL A 37 21.19 -7.83 4.95
CA VAL A 37 21.45 -7.37 6.30
C VAL A 37 22.86 -6.77 6.37
N SER A 38 22.98 -5.56 6.91
CA SER A 38 24.27 -4.89 7.12
C SER A 38 24.36 -4.32 8.52
N ASP A 39 25.52 -4.47 9.17
CA ASP A 39 25.80 -3.93 10.51
C ASP A 39 24.77 -4.34 11.61
N LEU A 40 23.98 -5.38 11.33
CA LEU A 40 23.05 -6.04 12.24
C LEU A 40 23.35 -7.54 12.29
N ASN A 41 23.04 -8.14 13.43
CA ASN A 41 22.80 -9.58 13.51
C ASN A 41 21.30 -9.80 13.30
N ALA A 42 20.93 -10.61 12.31
CA ALA A 42 19.55 -11.02 12.08
C ALA A 42 19.40 -12.50 12.38
N MET A 43 18.41 -12.85 13.19
CA MET A 43 18.06 -14.22 13.51
C MET A 43 16.56 -14.42 13.51
N ILE A 44 16.12 -15.64 13.19
CA ILE A 44 14.72 -16.02 13.37
C ILE A 44 14.56 -16.70 14.72
N ILE A 45 13.74 -16.11 15.59
CA ILE A 45 13.51 -16.60 16.95
C ILE A 45 12.07 -17.07 17.12
N ARG A 46 11.84 -17.92 18.13
CA ARG A 46 10.50 -18.22 18.62
C ARG A 46 10.09 -17.13 19.60
N ASN A 47 9.06 -16.36 19.27
CA ASN A 47 8.40 -15.43 20.17
C ASN A 47 6.94 -15.88 20.37
N ASN A 48 6.56 -16.21 21.60
CA ASN A 48 5.22 -16.71 21.95
C ASN A 48 4.71 -17.86 21.05
N GLY A 49 5.61 -18.75 20.62
CA GLY A 49 5.30 -19.92 19.79
C GLY A 49 5.29 -19.68 18.28
N VAL A 50 5.38 -18.42 17.83
CA VAL A 50 5.48 -18.03 16.41
C VAL A 50 6.93 -17.65 16.08
N TYR A 51 7.34 -17.82 14.83
CA TYR A 51 8.64 -17.34 14.37
C TYR A 51 8.56 -15.86 13.98
N VAL A 52 9.57 -15.09 14.37
CA VAL A 52 9.73 -13.65 14.07
C VAL A 52 11.19 -13.35 13.74
N ALA A 53 11.45 -12.25 13.03
CA ALA A 53 12.81 -11.77 12.82
C ALA A 53 13.26 -10.86 13.97
N GLU A 54 14.38 -11.18 14.60
CA GLU A 54 15.04 -10.32 15.57
C GLU A 54 16.26 -9.65 14.93
N LEU A 55 16.29 -8.32 14.98
CA LEU A 55 17.37 -7.48 14.49
C LEU A 55 18.14 -6.89 15.67
N THR A 56 19.33 -7.42 15.93
CA THR A 56 20.21 -6.93 16.99
C THR A 56 21.33 -6.09 16.42
N LYS A 57 21.59 -4.95 17.05
CA LYS A 57 22.69 -4.05 16.70
C LYS A 57 24.04 -4.74 16.90
N SER A 58 24.80 -4.92 15.80
CA SER A 58 26.09 -5.64 15.86
C SER A 58 27.26 -4.74 16.27
N ASN A 59 27.21 -3.45 15.92
CA ASN A 59 28.22 -2.43 16.18
C ASN A 59 27.55 -1.06 16.35
N GLU A 60 28.29 -0.02 16.76
CA GLU A 60 27.74 1.32 16.99
C GLU A 60 27.41 2.11 15.69
N LYS A 61 27.52 1.52 14.50
CA LYS A 61 27.14 2.15 13.21
C LYS A 61 25.72 1.79 12.82
N ASP A 62 25.03 2.65 12.08
CA ASP A 62 23.69 2.40 11.51
C ASP A 62 23.60 1.04 10.81
N GLY A 63 22.53 0.29 11.08
CA GLY A 63 22.33 -1.07 10.60
C GLY A 63 21.05 -1.21 9.78
N THR A 64 21.04 -2.14 8.82
CA THR A 64 19.98 -2.24 7.81
C THR A 64 19.48 -3.66 7.61
N PHE A 65 18.18 -3.79 7.35
CA PHE A 65 17.49 -5.02 6.99
C PHE A 65 16.55 -4.71 5.83
N LYS A 66 16.96 -5.04 4.60
CA LYS A 66 16.36 -4.51 3.38
C LYS A 66 16.06 -5.59 2.36
N THR A 67 15.04 -5.38 1.55
CA THR A 67 14.75 -6.22 0.39
C THR A 67 14.50 -5.36 -0.83
N THR A 68 14.41 -6.00 -1.98
CA THR A 68 14.15 -5.32 -3.25
C THR A 68 12.71 -4.80 -3.28
N ASN A 69 12.54 -3.53 -3.67
CA ASN A 69 11.24 -2.92 -3.91
C ASN A 69 11.31 -1.98 -5.12
N TYR A 70 10.47 -2.21 -6.13
CA TYR A 70 10.40 -1.38 -7.33
C TYR A 70 9.15 -0.49 -7.37
N LEU A 71 8.29 -0.57 -6.37
CA LEU A 71 7.06 0.18 -6.28
C LEU A 71 7.27 1.51 -5.53
N THR A 72 6.67 2.58 -6.05
CA THR A 72 6.68 3.95 -5.47
C THR A 72 5.29 4.58 -5.39
N SER A 73 4.36 4.17 -6.25
CA SER A 73 3.00 4.72 -6.37
C SER A 73 1.99 3.59 -6.57
N ASN A 74 0.74 3.84 -6.17
CA ASN A 74 -0.32 2.83 -6.09
C ASN A 74 0.17 1.63 -5.29
N THR A 75 0.71 1.91 -4.12
CA THR A 75 1.46 0.98 -3.29
C THR A 75 1.10 1.17 -1.83
N GLU A 76 1.01 0.06 -1.11
CA GLU A 76 0.87 -0.01 0.33
C GLU A 76 2.08 -0.72 0.93
N TRP A 77 2.62 -0.14 1.99
CA TRP A 77 3.67 -0.70 2.81
C TRP A 77 3.14 -0.88 4.20
N GLY A 78 3.43 -2.04 4.80
CA GLY A 78 3.14 -2.26 6.20
C GLY A 78 4.27 -2.95 6.93
N CYS A 79 4.38 -2.67 8.23
CA CYS A 79 5.22 -3.43 9.13
C CYS A 79 4.67 -3.43 10.55
N SER A 80 4.84 -4.55 11.25
CA SER A 80 4.57 -4.69 12.67
C SER A 80 5.89 -4.95 13.39
N ILE A 81 6.24 -4.08 14.33
CA ILE A 81 7.52 -4.11 15.04
C ILE A 81 7.33 -4.01 16.55
N CYS A 82 8.24 -4.64 17.29
CA CYS A 82 8.39 -4.49 18.73
C CYS A 82 9.81 -4.04 19.07
N PHE A 83 9.93 -3.06 19.97
CA PHE A 83 11.22 -2.50 20.39
C PHE A 83 11.13 -1.82 21.77
N ASP A 84 12.28 -1.63 22.43
CA ASP A 84 12.35 -0.93 23.71
C ASP A 84 12.59 0.57 23.49
N ASN A 85 11.70 1.41 24.04
CA ASN A 85 11.78 2.86 24.08
C ASN A 85 11.94 3.38 25.53
N SER A 86 12.59 2.61 26.39
CA SER A 86 12.91 3.02 27.76
C SER A 86 13.87 4.21 27.80
N GLU A 87 13.80 5.01 28.87
CA GLU A 87 14.68 6.16 29.06
C GLU A 87 16.17 5.79 28.94
N GLY A 88 16.94 6.62 28.24
CA GLY A 88 18.38 6.42 28.03
C GLY A 88 18.74 5.57 26.80
N ILE A 89 17.77 4.87 26.20
CA ILE A 89 17.94 4.27 24.88
C ILE A 89 17.76 5.35 23.83
N ASN A 90 18.88 5.77 23.23
CA ASN A 90 18.88 6.76 22.16
C ASN A 90 19.05 6.06 20.80
N GLY A 91 18.25 6.47 19.81
CA GLY A 91 18.30 5.95 18.45
C GLY A 91 16.97 6.11 17.74
N SER A 92 16.95 5.87 16.44
CA SER A 92 15.71 5.94 15.63
C SER A 92 15.58 4.74 14.71
N ILE A 93 14.35 4.35 14.45
CA ILE A 93 14.01 3.26 13.53
C ILE A 93 13.42 3.90 12.27
N ASP A 94 14.03 3.67 11.12
CA ASP A 94 13.48 4.12 9.84
C ASP A 94 12.79 2.94 9.14
N PHE A 95 11.47 3.00 9.00
CA PHE A 95 10.73 2.14 8.06
C PHE A 95 10.85 2.74 6.66
N VAL A 96 11.73 2.16 5.85
CA VAL A 96 12.02 2.58 4.48
C VAL A 96 10.93 2.04 3.55
N LEU A 97 10.11 2.95 3.03
CA LEU A 97 9.05 2.63 2.08
C LEU A 97 9.67 2.41 0.69
N SER A 98 10.51 3.35 0.27
CA SER A 98 11.16 3.32 -1.03
C SER A 98 12.47 4.09 -1.00
N ALA A 99 13.53 3.55 -1.62
CA ALA A 99 14.80 4.24 -1.76
C ALA A 99 15.49 3.94 -3.09
N ALA A 100 16.30 4.90 -3.57
CA ALA A 100 16.99 4.86 -4.86
C ALA A 100 18.30 4.04 -4.88
N SER A 101 18.77 3.56 -3.73
CA SER A 101 19.95 2.69 -3.64
C SER A 101 19.89 1.77 -2.44
N ILE A 102 20.19 0.49 -2.63
CA ILE A 102 20.25 -0.49 -1.53
C ILE A 102 21.53 -0.36 -0.68
N TYR A 103 22.59 0.23 -1.24
CA TYR A 103 23.93 0.23 -0.65
C TYR A 103 24.19 1.38 0.32
N THR A 104 23.44 2.48 0.21
CA THR A 104 23.66 3.65 1.05
C THR A 104 22.40 4.04 1.81
N LEU A 105 22.58 4.38 3.08
CA LEU A 105 21.56 4.96 3.94
C LEU A 105 21.19 6.39 3.57
N THR A 106 22.00 7.06 2.73
CA THR A 106 21.80 8.45 2.31
C THR A 106 21.13 8.59 0.94
N ALA A 107 20.65 7.47 0.36
CA ALA A 107 19.93 7.48 -0.90
C ALA A 107 18.66 8.33 -0.81
N LYS A 108 18.25 8.90 -1.94
CA LYS A 108 16.89 9.47 -2.08
C LYS A 108 15.87 8.43 -1.67
N GLY A 109 14.82 8.85 -0.96
CA GLY A 109 13.85 7.88 -0.46
C GLY A 109 12.78 8.46 0.44
N TYR A 110 11.73 7.68 0.63
CA TYR A 110 10.64 7.91 1.56
C TYR A 110 10.75 6.94 2.73
N PHE A 111 10.61 7.45 3.95
CA PHE A 111 10.63 6.64 5.15
C PHE A 111 9.82 7.25 6.29
N ILE A 112 9.29 6.38 7.15
CA ILE A 112 8.74 6.77 8.45
C ILE A 112 9.86 6.63 9.48
N ARG A 113 10.25 7.73 10.11
CA ARG A 113 11.17 7.72 11.25
C ARG A 113 10.38 7.63 12.55
N ILE A 114 10.68 6.61 13.31
CA ILE A 114 10.16 6.32 14.64
C ILE A 114 11.24 6.70 15.66
N ASN A 115 10.82 7.34 16.76
CA ASN A 115 11.68 7.89 17.80
C ASN A 115 12.59 9.00 17.28
N THR A 116 11.96 10.09 16.81
CA THR A 116 12.67 11.35 16.53
C THR A 116 13.24 11.95 17.82
N THR A 117 14.00 13.05 17.72
CA THR A 117 14.61 13.72 18.88
C THR A 117 13.61 14.13 19.97
N ASP A 118 12.34 14.35 19.61
CA ASP A 118 11.23 14.63 20.53
C ASP A 118 10.32 13.42 20.77
N ASN A 119 10.85 12.21 20.58
CA ASN A 119 10.16 10.94 20.78
C ASN A 119 8.85 10.81 19.98
N SER A 120 8.77 11.43 18.79
CA SER A 120 7.59 11.38 17.92
C SER A 120 7.86 10.52 16.68
N ILE A 121 6.90 10.51 15.75
CA ILE A 121 6.98 9.81 14.47
C ILE A 121 6.89 10.85 13.36
N ALA A 122 7.75 10.74 12.35
CA ALA A 122 7.74 11.64 11.20
C ALA A 122 7.78 10.87 9.90
N PHE A 123 7.04 11.35 8.90
CA PHE A 123 7.15 10.94 7.51
C PHE A 123 8.11 11.89 6.81
N LEU A 124 9.18 11.34 6.24
CA LEU A 124 10.22 12.12 5.61
C LEU A 124 10.46 11.70 4.17
N TYR A 125 10.88 12.68 3.38
CA TYR A 125 11.47 12.51 2.08
C TYR A 125 12.93 12.96 2.10
N ARG A 126 13.83 12.16 1.55
CA ARG A 126 15.21 12.54 1.31
C ARG A 126 15.43 12.83 -0.17
N ASN A 127 15.91 14.03 -0.49
CA ASN A 127 16.13 14.46 -1.87
C ASN A 127 17.56 14.25 -2.38
N GLU A 128 18.60 14.35 -1.55
CA GLU A 128 20.03 14.15 -1.87
C GLU A 128 20.82 13.69 -0.62
N VAL A 129 22.15 13.51 -0.72
CA VAL A 129 23.08 12.78 0.20
C VAL A 129 22.99 13.14 1.70
N SER A 130 22.22 14.15 2.12
CA SER A 130 21.98 14.42 3.55
C SER A 130 20.76 15.30 3.87
N SER A 131 19.89 15.59 2.91
CA SER A 131 18.78 16.56 3.11
C SER A 131 17.46 15.83 3.27
N GLU A 132 16.91 15.87 4.49
CA GLU A 132 15.63 15.27 4.85
C GLU A 132 14.56 16.36 5.02
N ILE A 133 13.42 16.17 4.37
CA ILE A 133 12.26 17.05 4.40
C ILE A 133 11.16 16.32 5.18
N ILE A 134 10.60 16.97 6.19
CA ILE A 134 9.45 16.44 6.93
C ILE A 134 8.19 16.72 6.10
N LEU A 135 7.51 15.67 5.68
CA LEU A 135 6.25 15.74 4.91
C LEU A 135 5.03 15.72 5.82
N ALA A 136 5.10 14.97 6.93
CA ALA A 136 4.10 14.96 7.98
C ALA A 136 4.76 14.51 9.30
N LYS A 137 4.15 14.85 10.44
CA LYS A 137 4.66 14.49 11.77
C LYS A 137 3.52 14.21 12.73
N SER A 138 3.71 13.27 13.67
CA SER A 138 2.74 13.00 14.72
C SER A 138 2.73 14.12 15.76
N ASN A 139 1.53 14.42 16.29
CA ASN A 139 1.36 15.34 17.42
C ASN A 139 1.55 14.63 18.78
N SER A 140 1.70 13.32 18.75
CA SER A 140 1.85 12.47 19.93
C SER A 140 3.22 11.79 19.92
N CYS A 141 3.81 11.67 21.09
CA CYS A 141 5.03 10.90 21.30
C CYS A 141 4.72 9.40 21.36
N ILE A 142 5.73 8.59 21.10
CA ILE A 142 5.69 7.14 21.28
C ILE A 142 5.73 6.86 22.80
N PRO A 143 4.98 5.87 23.31
CA PRO A 143 5.06 5.46 24.71
C PRO A 143 6.48 5.12 25.16
N THR A 144 6.76 5.28 26.45
CA THR A 144 8.03 4.83 27.05
C THR A 144 7.94 3.35 27.43
N GLY A 145 9.05 2.62 27.28
CA GLY A 145 9.13 1.17 27.56
C GLY A 145 8.96 0.31 26.31
N GLU A 146 8.57 -0.95 26.50
CA GLU A 146 8.33 -1.88 25.38
C GLU A 146 7.16 -1.38 24.53
N CYS A 147 7.44 -1.13 23.25
CA CYS A 147 6.51 -0.58 22.28
C CYS A 147 6.25 -1.57 21.17
N HIS A 148 4.98 -1.76 20.86
CA HIS A 148 4.50 -2.57 19.73
C HIS A 148 3.75 -1.64 18.79
N LEU A 149 4.29 -1.46 17.59
CA LEU A 149 3.74 -0.56 16.58
C LEU A 149 3.36 -1.34 15.34
N THR A 150 2.19 -1.04 14.79
CA THR A 150 1.82 -1.44 13.43
C THR A 150 1.71 -0.19 12.58
N LEU A 151 2.48 -0.18 11.49
CA LEU A 151 2.53 0.89 10.52
C LEU A 151 1.86 0.42 9.23
N LYS A 152 1.00 1.26 8.65
CA LYS A 152 0.38 1.06 7.34
C LYS A 152 0.41 2.38 6.59
N ILE A 153 1.13 2.41 5.47
CA ILE A 153 1.34 3.61 4.64
C ILE A 153 0.90 3.26 3.24
N SER A 154 0.09 4.11 2.61
CA SER A 154 -0.25 3.98 1.18
C SER A 154 0.09 5.24 0.42
N ASN A 155 0.49 5.08 -0.85
CA ASN A 155 0.62 6.17 -1.81
C ASN A 155 -0.25 5.87 -3.03
N ASN A 156 -1.29 6.67 -3.27
CA ASN A 156 -2.15 6.56 -4.44
C ASN A 156 -2.06 7.84 -5.23
N SER A 157 -1.34 7.82 -6.36
CA SER A 157 -1.10 9.02 -7.18
C SER A 157 -0.61 10.22 -6.36
N GLU A 158 0.51 10.06 -5.65
CA GLU A 158 1.19 11.10 -4.84
C GLU A 158 0.44 11.57 -3.60
N LYS A 159 -0.71 10.95 -3.30
CA LYS A 159 -1.46 11.13 -2.06
C LYS A 159 -1.09 10.04 -1.08
N TRP A 160 -0.43 10.44 -0.02
CA TRP A 160 0.04 9.57 1.03
C TRP A 160 -0.99 9.51 2.15
N ASN A 161 -1.35 8.31 2.58
CA ASN A 161 -2.06 8.07 3.84
C ASN A 161 -1.13 7.35 4.79
N ILE A 162 -1.09 7.80 6.04
CA ILE A 162 -0.21 7.28 7.07
C ILE A 162 -1.07 6.89 8.26
N GLU A 163 -0.94 5.64 8.68
CA GLU A 163 -1.56 5.11 9.88
C GLU A 163 -0.51 4.37 10.71
N VAL A 164 -0.40 4.77 11.98
CA VAL A 164 0.42 4.08 12.97
C VAL A 164 -0.44 3.82 14.20
N THR A 165 -0.53 2.56 14.60
CA THR A 165 -1.28 2.10 15.75
C THR A 165 -0.36 1.43 16.76
N SER A 166 -0.70 1.56 18.04
CA SER A 166 -0.18 0.70 19.10
C SER A 166 -1.11 -0.52 19.28
N GLN A 167 -0.76 -1.42 20.20
CA GLN A 167 -1.64 -2.52 20.62
C GLN A 167 -3.01 -2.05 21.15
N THR A 168 -3.13 -0.82 21.65
CA THR A 168 -4.33 -0.37 22.37
C THR A 168 -5.05 0.80 21.71
N ALA A 169 -4.36 1.61 20.89
CA ALA A 169 -4.96 2.78 20.25
C ALA A 169 -4.16 3.26 19.02
N PRO A 170 -4.80 4.01 18.11
CA PRO A 170 -4.08 4.79 17.10
C PRO A 170 -3.11 5.80 17.75
N ILE A 171 -1.87 5.86 17.26
CA ILE A 171 -0.87 6.88 17.66
C ILE A 171 -0.86 8.03 16.66
N TRP A 172 -1.00 7.71 15.36
CA TRP A 172 -0.88 8.71 14.31
C TRP A 172 -1.72 8.33 13.10
N GLN A 173 -2.54 9.26 12.64
CA GLN A 173 -3.24 9.20 11.36
C GLN A 173 -3.06 10.53 10.65
N SER A 174 -2.60 10.50 9.40
CA SER A 174 -2.31 11.72 8.65
C SER A 174 -2.33 11.49 7.14
N THR A 175 -2.34 12.59 6.39
CA THR A 175 -2.18 12.58 4.94
C THR A 175 -1.09 13.55 4.54
N ALA A 176 -0.43 13.28 3.42
CA ALA A 176 0.55 14.17 2.81
C ALA A 176 0.44 14.12 1.28
N THR A 177 0.97 15.14 0.60
CA THR A 177 1.07 15.16 -0.86
C THR A 177 2.49 15.46 -1.27
N HIS A 178 3.12 14.54 -2.00
CA HIS A 178 4.49 14.70 -2.47
C HIS A 178 4.77 13.79 -3.66
N SER A 179 5.40 14.35 -4.70
CA SER A 179 5.78 13.65 -5.93
C SER A 179 7.17 13.03 -5.82
N SER A 180 7.34 11.82 -6.36
CA SER A 180 8.65 11.16 -6.40
C SER A 180 9.45 11.61 -7.62
N ASP A 181 10.73 11.93 -7.43
CA ASP A 181 11.68 12.25 -8.51
C ASP A 181 12.68 11.09 -8.80
N PHE A 182 12.42 9.90 -8.25
CA PHE A 182 13.34 8.75 -8.28
C PHE A 182 12.59 7.43 -8.45
N SER A 183 13.29 6.40 -8.95
CA SER A 183 12.79 5.03 -9.01
C SER A 183 13.25 4.24 -7.78
N SER A 184 12.33 3.50 -7.16
CA SER A 184 12.66 2.61 -6.05
C SER A 184 13.54 1.45 -6.50
N VAL A 185 14.48 1.05 -5.64
CA VAL A 185 15.17 -0.23 -5.75
C VAL A 185 15.06 -1.07 -4.47
N MET A 186 14.65 -0.48 -3.34
CA MET A 186 14.57 -1.20 -2.07
C MET A 186 13.60 -0.57 -1.07
N SER A 187 13.25 -1.38 -0.07
CA SER A 187 12.49 -1.04 1.13
C SER A 187 13.03 -1.86 2.31
N GLY A 188 12.56 -1.59 3.52
CA GLY A 188 12.94 -2.36 4.71
C GLY A 188 13.06 -1.50 5.96
N ILE A 189 13.97 -1.86 6.86
CA ILE A 189 14.16 -1.19 8.15
C ILE A 189 15.62 -0.79 8.33
N ASN A 190 15.86 0.39 8.91
CA ASN A 190 17.16 0.79 9.45
C ASN A 190 17.09 1.05 10.94
N LEU A 191 18.10 0.59 11.69
CA LEU A 191 18.33 0.96 13.08
C LEU A 191 19.47 1.97 13.14
N ARG A 192 19.16 3.21 13.54
CA ARG A 192 20.10 4.33 13.52
C ARG A 192 20.52 4.79 14.91
N SER A 193 21.82 4.97 15.09
CA SER A 193 22.43 5.50 16.33
C SER A 193 22.14 4.73 17.62
N PHE A 194 21.53 3.55 17.56
CA PHE A 194 21.32 2.70 18.73
C PHE A 194 22.64 2.11 19.26
N PRO A 195 22.76 1.92 20.58
CA PRO A 195 23.92 1.26 21.17
C PRO A 195 24.02 -0.20 20.71
N GLN A 196 25.23 -0.76 20.75
CA GLN A 196 25.45 -2.19 20.48
C GLN A 196 24.56 -3.05 21.39
N GLY A 197 23.96 -4.10 20.83
CA GLY A 197 23.06 -4.99 21.55
C GLY A 197 21.60 -4.54 21.61
N TYR A 198 21.26 -3.32 21.16
CA TYR A 198 19.86 -2.93 20.99
C TYR A 198 19.14 -3.88 20.01
N SER A 199 17.91 -4.26 20.32
CA SER A 199 17.13 -5.21 19.53
C SER A 199 15.80 -4.62 19.09
N CYS A 200 15.39 -4.94 17.87
CA CYS A 200 14.06 -4.69 17.32
C CYS A 200 13.53 -5.97 16.68
N ILE A 201 12.33 -6.36 17.06
CA ILE A 201 11.62 -7.52 16.50
C ILE A 201 10.72 -7.03 15.37
N ILE A 202 10.74 -7.75 14.25
CA ILE A 202 9.81 -7.60 13.14
C ILE A 202 8.92 -8.82 13.11
N GLU A 203 7.62 -8.61 13.29
CA GLU A 203 6.61 -9.67 13.28
C GLU A 203 6.05 -9.89 11.86
N GLU A 204 5.89 -8.80 11.12
CA GLU A 204 5.42 -8.82 9.73
C GLU A 204 5.95 -7.59 8.99
N ILE A 205 6.27 -7.75 7.71
CA ILE A 205 6.62 -6.64 6.81
C ILE A 205 6.21 -6.97 5.38
N TYR A 206 5.61 -6.01 4.69
CA TYR A 206 5.14 -6.19 3.32
C TYR A 206 5.17 -4.92 2.49
N CYS A 207 5.13 -5.11 1.18
CA CYS A 207 4.90 -4.10 0.17
C CYS A 207 4.00 -4.73 -0.91
N ASP A 208 2.84 -4.13 -1.14
CA ASP A 208 1.89 -4.60 -2.15
C ASP A 208 1.37 -3.42 -2.97
N LYS A 209 0.87 -3.68 -4.17
CA LYS A 209 0.09 -2.68 -4.90
C LYS A 209 -1.21 -2.43 -4.15
N THR A 210 -1.61 -1.17 -4.03
CA THR A 210 -2.95 -0.87 -3.52
C THR A 210 -3.97 -1.38 -4.54
N SER A 211 -4.90 -2.21 -4.09
CA SER A 211 -6.09 -2.56 -4.87
C SER A 211 -7.12 -1.43 -4.90
N THR A 212 -6.73 -0.20 -4.55
CA THR A 212 -7.58 0.94 -4.87
C THR A 212 -7.77 0.88 -6.37
N PRO A 213 -9.01 0.80 -6.88
CA PRO A 213 -9.19 1.05 -8.29
C PRO A 213 -8.56 2.43 -8.48
N GLU A 214 -7.45 2.49 -9.22
CA GLU A 214 -7.30 3.64 -10.10
C GLU A 214 -8.70 3.80 -10.71
N SER A 215 -9.22 5.02 -10.81
CA SER A 215 -10.31 5.13 -11.77
C SER A 215 -9.67 4.62 -13.07
N ASP A 216 -10.06 3.42 -13.50
CA ASP A 216 -9.62 2.80 -14.75
C ASP A 216 -9.98 3.70 -15.95
N PHE A 217 -10.68 4.80 -15.65
CA PHE A 217 -11.15 5.85 -16.51
C PHE A 217 -10.50 7.17 -16.08
N SER A 218 -9.84 7.83 -17.02
CA SER A 218 -9.59 9.26 -17.01
C SER A 218 -10.81 10.01 -17.57
N PRO A 219 -10.97 11.32 -17.29
CA PRO A 219 -11.96 12.12 -18.01
C PRO A 219 -11.80 11.94 -19.52
N ASN A 220 -12.93 11.71 -20.19
CA ASN A 220 -13.06 11.39 -21.62
C ASN A 220 -12.82 9.93 -22.05
N ASP A 221 -12.45 9.01 -21.16
CA ASP A 221 -12.35 7.59 -21.52
C ASP A 221 -13.72 7.00 -21.89
N ILE A 222 -14.76 7.48 -21.20
CA ILE A 222 -16.18 7.28 -21.57
C ILE A 222 -16.80 8.65 -21.82
N ILE A 223 -17.50 8.80 -22.95
CA ILE A 223 -18.30 9.98 -23.27
C ILE A 223 -19.77 9.60 -23.49
N PHE A 224 -20.68 10.55 -23.31
CA PHE A 224 -22.04 10.41 -23.81
C PHE A 224 -22.07 10.75 -25.31
N SER A 225 -22.36 9.78 -26.15
CA SER A 225 -22.48 9.97 -27.60
C SER A 225 -23.89 10.43 -28.00
N GLU A 226 -24.92 9.94 -27.32
CA GLU A 226 -26.31 10.31 -27.57
C GLU A 226 -27.15 10.28 -26.29
N ILE A 227 -28.21 11.10 -26.25
CA ILE A 227 -29.16 11.17 -25.15
C ILE A 227 -30.59 11.20 -25.74
N MET A 228 -31.37 10.17 -25.44
CA MET A 228 -32.80 10.13 -25.72
C MET A 228 -33.58 10.62 -24.50
N HIS A 229 -34.18 11.81 -24.62
CA HIS A 229 -35.02 12.41 -23.59
C HIS A 229 -36.45 12.61 -24.10
N LYS A 230 -37.45 12.22 -23.29
CA LYS A 230 -38.88 12.36 -23.62
C LYS A 230 -39.26 11.80 -25.00
N PRO A 231 -39.07 10.49 -25.23
CA PRO A 231 -39.50 9.86 -26.48
C PRO A 231 -41.01 10.03 -26.67
N LYS A 232 -41.44 10.27 -27.92
CA LYS A 232 -42.87 10.39 -28.27
C LYS A 232 -43.35 9.13 -28.95
N ASN A 233 -44.58 8.70 -28.60
CA ASN A 233 -45.28 7.63 -29.31
C ASN A 233 -45.23 7.87 -30.83
N GLY A 234 -44.72 6.89 -31.58
CA GLY A 234 -44.65 6.89 -33.05
C GLY A 234 -43.32 7.30 -33.70
N THR A 235 -42.24 7.59 -32.96
CA THR A 235 -40.98 8.08 -33.57
C THR A 235 -39.81 7.10 -33.66
N ALA A 236 -39.77 6.03 -32.85
CA ALA A 236 -39.00 4.79 -33.01
C ALA A 236 -39.23 3.94 -31.75
N MET A 237 -39.11 2.61 -31.84
CA MET A 237 -39.03 1.75 -30.65
C MET A 237 -37.57 1.63 -30.18
N PRO A 238 -37.30 1.54 -28.85
CA PRO A 238 -38.24 1.57 -27.72
C PRO A 238 -38.65 3.00 -27.30
N TYR A 239 -39.83 3.14 -26.69
CA TYR A 239 -40.32 4.40 -26.11
C TYR A 239 -39.73 4.64 -24.71
N ALA A 240 -38.40 4.64 -24.62
CA ALA A 240 -37.67 4.74 -23.37
C ALA A 240 -36.72 5.95 -23.35
N GLU A 241 -36.47 6.50 -22.17
CA GLU A 241 -35.34 7.40 -21.97
C GLU A 241 -34.07 6.57 -21.84
N TRP A 242 -33.02 6.96 -22.55
CA TRP A 242 -31.75 6.28 -22.53
C TRP A 242 -30.60 7.23 -22.80
N VAL A 243 -29.40 6.82 -22.40
CA VAL A 243 -28.14 7.47 -22.77
C VAL A 243 -27.25 6.45 -23.45
N GLU A 244 -26.60 6.85 -24.53
CA GLU A 244 -25.55 6.05 -25.14
C GLU A 244 -24.20 6.54 -24.64
N ILE A 245 -23.37 5.60 -24.23
CA ILE A 245 -22.00 5.82 -23.82
C ILE A 245 -21.05 5.21 -24.86
N TYR A 246 -19.92 5.87 -25.08
CA TYR A 246 -18.89 5.45 -26.01
C TYR A 246 -17.53 5.38 -25.31
N ASN A 247 -16.82 4.27 -25.50
CA ASN A 247 -15.43 4.11 -25.05
C ASN A 247 -14.48 4.70 -26.08
N THR A 248 -13.77 5.77 -25.72
CA THR A 248 -12.83 6.45 -26.64
C THR A 248 -11.45 5.79 -26.69
N THR A 249 -11.23 4.77 -25.86
CA THR A 249 -9.92 4.16 -25.61
C THR A 249 -9.75 2.81 -26.31
N GLU A 250 -8.51 2.34 -26.34
CA GLU A 250 -8.12 1.00 -26.80
C GLU A 250 -8.24 -0.08 -25.68
N LYS A 251 -8.76 0.28 -24.50
CA LYS A 251 -8.86 -0.61 -23.32
C LYS A 251 -10.29 -1.10 -23.12
N ILE A 252 -10.45 -2.30 -22.58
CA ILE A 252 -11.75 -2.76 -22.06
C ILE A 252 -12.02 -2.00 -20.75
N ILE A 253 -13.22 -1.42 -20.65
CA ILE A 253 -13.66 -0.62 -19.51
C ILE A 253 -14.72 -1.40 -18.71
N ASN A 254 -14.41 -1.77 -17.46
CA ASN A 254 -15.38 -2.43 -16.58
C ASN A 254 -16.25 -1.42 -15.83
N LEU A 255 -17.55 -1.43 -16.09
CA LEU A 255 -18.53 -0.54 -15.46
C LEU A 255 -19.14 -1.12 -14.17
N GLU A 256 -18.65 -2.26 -13.68
CA GLU A 256 -19.11 -2.81 -12.41
C GLU A 256 -18.93 -1.80 -11.27
N GLY A 257 -20.02 -1.53 -10.54
CA GLY A 257 -20.05 -0.55 -9.46
C GLY A 257 -20.17 0.91 -9.91
N CYS A 258 -20.15 1.19 -11.21
CA CYS A 258 -20.45 2.52 -11.75
C CYS A 258 -21.95 2.85 -11.61
N GLY A 259 -22.30 4.13 -11.72
CA GLY A 259 -23.68 4.57 -11.69
C GLY A 259 -23.91 5.80 -12.58
N LEU A 260 -25.16 5.97 -12.99
CA LEU A 260 -25.64 7.15 -13.70
C LEU A 260 -26.43 8.01 -12.72
N PHE A 261 -26.03 9.27 -12.57
CA PHE A 261 -26.58 10.17 -11.57
C PHE A 261 -27.04 11.48 -12.21
N SER A 262 -28.11 12.03 -11.66
CA SER A 262 -28.54 13.41 -11.86
C SER A 262 -28.59 14.12 -10.50
N SER A 263 -28.97 15.39 -10.48
CA SER A 263 -29.15 16.14 -9.23
C SER A 263 -30.24 15.58 -8.30
N SER A 264 -31.12 14.70 -8.78
CA SER A 264 -32.28 14.19 -8.02
C SER A 264 -32.48 12.67 -8.07
N LYS A 265 -31.73 11.95 -8.91
CA LYS A 265 -31.86 10.49 -9.11
C LYS A 265 -30.49 9.85 -9.29
N ALA A 266 -30.38 8.61 -8.84
CA ALA A 266 -29.21 7.77 -8.95
C ALA A 266 -29.63 6.37 -9.43
N GLY A 267 -28.87 5.78 -10.36
CA GLY A 267 -29.04 4.40 -10.78
C GLY A 267 -27.68 3.71 -10.87
N SER A 268 -27.61 2.45 -10.47
CA SER A 268 -26.38 1.64 -10.62
C SER A 268 -26.34 1.00 -12.00
N ILE A 269 -25.17 1.01 -12.61
CA ILE A 269 -24.84 0.20 -13.78
C ILE A 269 -24.41 -1.16 -13.21
N GLY A 270 -25.04 -2.24 -13.68
CA GLY A 270 -24.68 -3.60 -13.26
C GLY A 270 -23.28 -3.99 -13.73
N SER A 271 -22.93 -5.28 -13.61
CA SER A 271 -21.69 -5.79 -14.18
C SER A 271 -21.74 -5.74 -15.72
N PHE A 272 -20.94 -4.85 -16.32
CA PHE A 272 -20.85 -4.68 -17.76
C PHE A 272 -19.44 -4.26 -18.16
N SER A 273 -18.90 -4.85 -19.24
CA SER A 273 -17.58 -4.48 -19.77
C SER A 273 -17.73 -3.87 -21.16
N LEU A 274 -17.48 -2.56 -21.27
CA LEU A 274 -17.52 -1.80 -22.51
C LEU A 274 -16.22 -2.02 -23.29
N GLN A 275 -16.33 -2.56 -24.50
CA GLN A 275 -15.18 -2.88 -25.34
C GLN A 275 -14.50 -1.61 -25.89
N PRO A 276 -13.22 -1.69 -26.31
CA PRO A 276 -12.53 -0.60 -27.01
C PRO A 276 -13.34 -0.07 -28.19
N HIS A 277 -13.48 1.24 -28.32
CA HIS A 277 -14.19 1.89 -29.42
C HIS A 277 -15.63 1.40 -29.64
N ASP A 278 -16.29 0.92 -28.58
CA ASP A 278 -17.65 0.38 -28.65
C ASP A 278 -18.65 1.28 -27.91
N TYR A 279 -19.93 1.07 -28.22
CA TYR A 279 -21.07 1.81 -27.67
C TYR A 279 -21.90 0.93 -26.74
N ALA A 280 -22.52 1.53 -25.72
CA ALA A 280 -23.54 0.87 -24.91
C ALA A 280 -24.69 1.81 -24.60
N ILE A 281 -25.91 1.25 -24.55
CA ILE A 281 -27.11 1.98 -24.16
C ILE A 281 -27.41 1.68 -22.70
N LEU A 282 -27.53 2.72 -21.89
CA LEU A 282 -28.01 2.65 -20.51
C LEU A 282 -29.45 3.13 -20.47
N CYS A 283 -30.36 2.27 -20.00
CA CYS A 283 -31.77 2.58 -19.80
C CYS A 283 -32.26 2.04 -18.44
N SER A 284 -33.47 2.42 -18.04
CA SER A 284 -34.12 1.85 -16.86
C SER A 284 -34.33 0.35 -17.07
N SER A 285 -34.13 -0.46 -16.02
CA SER A 285 -34.43 -1.90 -16.08
C SER A 285 -35.92 -2.21 -16.33
N THR A 286 -36.80 -1.23 -16.15
CA THR A 286 -38.23 -1.34 -16.49
C THR A 286 -38.51 -1.17 -17.98
N ASP A 287 -37.55 -0.61 -18.71
CA ASP A 287 -37.67 -0.23 -20.12
C ASP A 287 -36.77 -1.09 -21.03
N ALA A 288 -35.96 -1.96 -20.42
CA ALA A 288 -35.03 -2.89 -21.06
C ALA A 288 -35.72 -4.16 -21.59
#